data_AF-A0A8J4FW03-F1
#
_entry.id   AF-A0A8J4FW03-F1
#
_cell.length_a   1.000
_cell.length_b   1.000
_cell.length_c   1.000
_cell.angle_alpha   90.00
_cell.angle_beta   90.00
_cell.angle_gamma   90.00
#
_symmetry.space_group_name_H-M   'P 1'
#
loop_
_entity.id
_entity.type
_entity.pdbx_description
1 polymer ?
#
loop_
_entity_poly.entity_id
_entity_poly.type
_entity_poly.pdbx_seq_one_letter_code
_entity_poly.pdbx_strand_id
1 'polypeptide(L)'
;MCGGVGDRLRGVLWSVRLAIATQRVILVSWHRPLELTNYFQPGEIDWTLEGIPKVSLDSKQRLGWLDSVPSAHMLASLQPDRVVWELEHNTLEDAPVAAGAPELPLWSDTAACLFQALFQPNELVMSAVEAEIASLYGNSQAPYSALHIRIGGLEGEGEASIQLSRMSKLNYFLESVSCLHDLSQTGIGGQDSQETAAVRQPAHLVVSDSNFLRNKIRKGVLPGLVAPSYTSTHLDTVHNSNVMVGGCISDWLSGWVGGFVPILKHYAL
;
A
#
# COMPACT_ATOMS: atom_id res chain seq x y z
N MET A 1 13.72 -3.81 8.70
CA MET A 1 12.29 -4.05 8.43
C MET A 1 12.11 -5.37 7.69
N CYS A 2 11.53 -6.37 8.35
CA CYS A 2 11.14 -7.65 7.74
C CYS A 2 9.63 -7.59 7.37
N GLY A 3 9.22 -8.30 6.32
CA GLY A 3 7.82 -8.32 5.86
C GLY A 3 7.63 -7.92 4.39
N GLY A 4 6.38 -7.94 3.93
CA GLY A 4 6.00 -7.50 2.59
C GLY A 4 6.03 -5.97 2.44
N VAL A 5 5.78 -5.46 1.23
CA VAL A 5 5.75 -4.00 0.97
C VAL A 5 4.74 -3.29 1.88
N GLY A 6 3.54 -3.85 2.04
CA GLY A 6 2.51 -3.29 2.91
C GLY A 6 2.96 -3.16 4.37
N ASP A 7 3.56 -4.22 4.94
CA ASP A 7 4.04 -4.23 6.34
C ASP A 7 5.09 -3.15 6.58
N ARG A 8 6.01 -2.98 5.63
CA ARG A 8 7.09 -2.01 5.72
C ARG A 8 6.59 -0.58 5.60
N LEU A 9 5.65 -0.31 4.68
CA LEU A 9 5.00 1.01 4.58
C LEU A 9 4.25 1.35 5.87
N ARG A 10 3.54 0.38 6.47
CA ARG A 10 2.93 0.55 7.80
C ARG A 10 3.96 0.81 8.89
N GLY A 11 5.10 0.13 8.85
CA GLY A 11 6.24 0.39 9.73
C GLY A 11 6.76 1.82 9.62
N VAL A 12 6.83 2.38 8.39
CA VAL A 12 7.21 3.78 8.20
C VAL A 12 6.17 4.74 8.80
N LEU A 13 4.87 4.51 8.57
CA LEU A 13 3.81 5.33 9.17
C LEU A 13 3.86 5.31 10.71
N TRP A 14 4.10 4.13 11.29
CA TRP A 14 4.31 4.02 12.74
C TRP A 14 5.56 4.79 13.19
N SER A 15 6.64 4.72 12.43
CA SER A 15 7.89 5.44 12.71
C SER A 15 7.68 6.96 12.73
N VAL A 16 6.79 7.49 11.88
CA VAL A 16 6.44 8.91 11.92
C VAL A 16 5.74 9.29 13.22
N ARG A 17 4.84 8.44 13.74
CA ARG A 17 4.20 8.69 15.05
C ARG A 17 5.25 8.82 16.14
N LEU A 18 6.25 7.94 16.12
CA LEU A 18 7.36 7.98 17.07
C LEU A 18 8.22 9.24 16.88
N ALA A 19 8.52 9.61 15.65
CA ALA A 19 9.26 10.81 15.32
C ALA A 19 8.55 12.07 15.82
N ILE A 20 7.22 12.17 15.64
CA ILE A 20 6.40 13.26 16.18
C ILE A 20 6.47 13.28 17.71
N ALA A 21 6.25 12.14 18.36
CA ALA A 21 6.24 12.02 19.82
C ALA A 21 7.59 12.40 20.46
N THR A 22 8.68 12.18 19.73
CA THR A 22 10.04 12.42 20.21
C THR A 22 10.67 13.70 19.64
N GLN A 23 9.93 14.46 18.83
CA GLN A 23 10.40 15.65 18.11
C GLN A 23 11.66 15.40 17.27
N ARG A 24 11.66 14.29 16.52
CA ARG A 24 12.78 13.84 15.68
C ARG A 24 12.43 13.92 14.20
N VAL A 25 13.47 13.97 13.37
CA VAL A 25 13.36 13.82 11.92
C VAL A 25 13.30 12.34 11.58
N ILE A 26 12.43 11.99 10.63
CA ILE A 26 12.38 10.64 10.05
C ILE A 26 13.24 10.57 8.79
N LEU A 27 14.08 9.54 8.72
CA LEU A 27 14.84 9.18 7.51
C LEU A 27 14.54 7.72 7.18
N VAL A 28 14.19 7.43 5.93
CA VAL A 28 13.79 6.09 5.49
C VAL A 28 14.85 5.51 4.57
N SER A 29 15.54 4.48 5.05
CA SER A 29 16.43 3.65 4.24
C SER A 29 15.75 2.31 3.95
N TRP A 30 15.46 2.06 2.67
CA TRP A 30 14.82 0.84 2.21
C TRP A 30 15.44 0.40 0.88
N HIS A 31 16.29 -0.63 0.96
CA HIS A 31 17.10 -1.11 -0.18
C HIS A 31 16.72 -2.52 -0.70
N ARG A 32 15.89 -3.26 0.04
CA ARG A 32 15.52 -4.65 -0.30
C ARG A 32 14.02 -4.83 -0.22
N PRO A 33 13.38 -5.71 -1.01
CA PRO A 33 13.96 -6.38 -2.17
C PRO A 33 14.36 -5.38 -3.28
N LEU A 34 13.73 -4.21 -3.31
CA LEU A 34 14.03 -3.11 -4.22
C LEU A 34 14.07 -1.79 -3.45
N GLU A 35 14.70 -0.77 -4.04
CA GLU A 35 14.73 0.60 -3.54
C GLU A 35 13.31 1.17 -3.47
N LEU A 36 12.98 1.85 -2.38
CA LEU A 36 11.67 2.52 -2.25
C LEU A 36 11.47 3.61 -3.32
N THR A 37 12.56 4.25 -3.73
CA THR A 37 12.59 5.30 -4.77
C THR A 37 12.24 4.79 -6.16
N ASN A 38 12.28 3.48 -6.39
CA ASN A 38 11.80 2.88 -7.63
C ASN A 38 10.27 3.01 -7.78
N TYR A 39 9.55 3.26 -6.69
CA TYR A 39 8.09 3.34 -6.66
C TYR A 39 7.59 4.73 -6.27
N PHE A 40 8.23 5.34 -5.28
CA PHE A 40 7.79 6.59 -4.69
C PHE A 40 8.89 7.64 -4.74
N GLN A 41 8.47 8.88 -4.90
CA GLN A 41 9.26 10.05 -4.58
C GLN A 41 8.68 10.69 -3.30
N PRO A 42 9.46 11.55 -2.62
CA PRO A 42 8.93 12.35 -1.52
C PRO A 42 7.71 13.17 -1.92
N GLY A 43 6.74 13.26 -1.00
CA GLY A 43 5.63 14.19 -1.10
C GLY A 43 5.95 15.54 -0.46
N GLU A 44 5.11 15.96 0.48
CA GLU A 44 5.31 17.15 1.31
C GLU A 44 6.47 16.98 2.31
N ILE A 45 6.77 15.73 2.69
CA ILE A 45 7.82 15.39 3.66
C ILE A 45 8.94 14.66 2.93
N ASP A 46 10.12 15.26 2.90
CA ASP A 46 11.34 14.59 2.44
C ASP A 46 11.87 13.62 3.51
N TRP A 47 11.71 12.34 3.22
CA TRP A 47 12.20 11.22 4.05
C TRP A 47 13.52 10.63 3.54
N THR A 48 14.08 11.16 2.45
CA THR A 48 15.29 10.61 1.83
C THR A 48 16.53 10.92 2.65
N LEU A 49 17.63 10.24 2.32
CA LEU A 49 18.94 10.56 2.89
C LEU A 49 19.72 11.57 2.04
N GLU A 50 19.07 12.21 1.06
CA GLU A 50 19.74 13.17 0.19
C GLU A 50 20.19 14.40 0.99
N GLY A 51 21.42 14.85 0.75
CA GLY A 51 22.01 15.96 1.50
C GLY A 51 22.42 15.65 2.94
N ILE A 52 22.12 14.47 3.48
CA ILE A 52 22.53 14.09 4.84
C ILE A 52 24.00 13.65 4.86
N PRO A 53 24.88 14.30 5.64
CA PRO A 53 26.28 13.90 5.72
C PRO A 53 26.44 12.46 6.22
N LYS A 54 27.15 11.61 5.47
CA LYS A 54 27.39 10.20 5.84
C LYS A 54 28.00 10.02 7.23
N VAL A 55 28.82 10.98 7.68
CA VAL A 55 29.43 10.99 9.02
C VAL A 55 28.37 10.99 10.13
N SER A 56 27.21 11.60 9.89
CA SER A 56 26.09 11.64 10.83
C SER A 56 25.33 10.31 10.92
N LEU A 57 25.56 9.38 9.99
CA LEU A 57 24.90 8.08 9.91
C LEU A 57 25.82 6.93 10.37
N ASP A 58 27.06 7.22 10.77
CA ASP A 58 28.03 6.17 11.09
C ASP A 58 27.71 5.44 12.42
N SER A 59 27.80 4.13 12.29
CA SER A 59 27.22 3.03 13.05
C SER A 59 27.69 2.80 14.49
N LYS A 60 28.64 3.59 15.00
CA LYS A 60 29.25 3.31 16.32
C LYS A 60 28.35 3.65 17.51
N GLN A 61 27.19 4.27 17.28
CA GLN A 61 26.17 4.57 18.30
C GLN A 61 24.84 3.86 18.02
N ARG A 62 24.88 2.66 17.42
CA ARG A 62 23.68 1.85 17.21
C ARG A 62 23.17 1.30 18.54
N LEU A 63 21.97 1.73 18.92
CA LEU A 63 21.14 1.05 19.90
C LEU A 63 19.96 0.51 19.12
N GLY A 64 19.80 -0.81 19.07
CA GLY A 64 18.57 -1.40 18.54
C GLY A 64 17.41 -0.93 19.41
N TRP A 65 16.37 -0.35 18.81
CA TRP A 65 15.20 0.11 19.56
C TRP A 65 14.62 -1.00 20.43
N LEU A 66 14.62 -2.24 19.92
CA LEU A 66 14.10 -3.43 20.61
C LEU A 66 14.99 -3.96 21.74
N ASP A 67 16.31 -3.86 21.61
CA ASP A 67 17.23 -4.11 22.73
C ASP A 67 17.10 -3.04 23.83
N SER A 68 16.39 -1.95 23.52
CA SER A 68 16.20 -0.77 24.37
C SER A 68 14.74 -0.36 24.56
N VAL A 69 13.75 -1.25 24.38
CA VAL A 69 12.40 -1.00 24.91
C VAL A 69 12.28 -1.54 26.35
N PRO A 70 12.55 -0.72 27.38
CA PRO A 70 11.92 -0.90 28.67
C PRO A 70 11.22 0.39 29.10
N SER A 71 9.90 0.36 29.18
CA SER A 71 9.02 1.34 29.85
C SER A 71 9.09 2.79 29.33
N ALA A 72 8.01 3.55 29.51
CA ALA A 72 7.93 4.97 29.13
C ALA A 72 9.04 5.86 29.74
N HIS A 73 9.78 5.38 30.74
CA HIS A 73 10.87 6.11 31.41
C HIS A 73 12.15 6.26 30.56
N MET A 74 12.42 5.41 29.56
CA MET A 74 13.65 5.54 28.75
C MET A 74 13.55 6.53 27.60
N LEU A 75 12.34 6.92 27.17
CA LEU A 75 12.17 7.97 26.15
C LEU A 75 12.74 9.31 26.61
N ALA A 76 12.68 9.60 27.92
CA ALA A 76 13.29 10.78 28.53
C ALA A 76 14.84 10.72 28.55
N SER A 77 15.43 9.53 28.38
CA SER A 77 16.90 9.33 28.36
C SER A 77 17.50 9.34 26.95
N LEU A 78 16.66 9.39 25.91
CA LEU A 78 17.13 9.52 24.53
C LEU A 78 17.73 10.90 24.33
N GLN A 79 19.06 10.96 24.32
CA GLN A 79 19.81 12.17 24.00
C GLN A 79 19.32 12.75 22.65
N PRO A 80 19.10 14.07 22.55
CA PRO A 80 18.55 14.70 21.35
C PRO A 80 19.40 14.40 20.11
N ASP A 81 20.72 14.31 20.25
CA ASP A 81 21.67 14.21 19.13
C ASP A 81 21.89 12.79 18.59
N ARG A 82 21.17 11.78 19.11
CA ARG A 82 21.38 10.38 18.68
C ARG A 82 20.44 9.97 17.56
N VAL A 83 20.99 9.31 16.55
CA VAL A 83 20.19 8.64 15.51
C VAL A 83 19.69 7.31 16.06
N VAL A 84 18.37 7.19 16.16
CA VAL A 84 17.71 5.94 16.52
C VAL A 84 17.43 5.18 15.23
N TRP A 85 18.12 4.06 15.04
CA TRP A 85 17.88 3.18 13.91
C TRP A 85 17.09 1.97 14.35
N GLU A 86 16.22 1.52 13.43
CA GLU A 86 15.71 0.16 13.32
C GLU A 86 14.42 -0.17 14.06
N LEU A 87 13.33 -0.15 13.29
CA LEU A 87 12.09 -0.85 13.58
C LEU A 87 12.06 -2.06 12.66
N GLU A 88 12.48 -3.21 13.17
CA GLU A 88 12.52 -4.44 12.39
C GLU A 88 11.15 -5.13 12.26
N HIS A 89 10.13 -4.63 12.93
CA HIS A 89 8.93 -5.42 13.20
C HIS A 89 7.72 -4.98 12.35
N ASN A 90 7.11 -5.99 11.75
CA ASN A 90 5.84 -5.97 11.01
C ASN A 90 4.60 -5.95 11.91
N THR A 91 4.75 -5.98 13.23
CA THR A 91 3.63 -6.11 14.20
C THR A 91 3.39 -4.84 15.03
N LEU A 92 4.04 -3.73 14.70
CA LEU A 92 3.90 -2.49 15.47
C LEU A 92 2.62 -1.70 15.15
N GLU A 93 1.80 -2.21 14.23
CA GLU A 93 0.56 -1.59 13.74
C GLU A 93 -0.34 -1.10 14.88
N ASP A 94 -0.46 -1.89 15.95
CA ASP A 94 -1.26 -1.59 17.14
C ASP A 94 -0.42 -1.32 18.39
N ALA A 95 0.92 -1.30 18.27
CA ALA A 95 1.78 -1.08 19.42
C ALA A 95 1.58 0.35 19.93
N PRO A 96 1.26 0.55 21.22
CA PRO A 96 1.15 1.89 21.79
C PRO A 96 2.48 2.61 21.59
N VAL A 97 2.41 3.77 20.95
CA VAL A 97 3.54 4.66 20.83
C VAL A 97 3.65 5.42 22.16
N ALA A 98 4.87 5.82 22.53
CA ALA A 98 5.21 6.70 23.65
C ALA A 98 4.09 7.67 24.08
N ALA A 99 3.98 7.96 25.38
CA ALA A 99 3.08 9.00 25.86
C ALA A 99 3.27 10.32 25.08
N GLY A 100 2.19 10.88 24.54
CA GLY A 100 2.21 12.09 23.70
C GLY A 100 2.27 11.84 22.19
N ALA A 101 2.39 10.59 21.74
CA ALA A 101 2.27 10.27 20.32
C ALA A 101 0.83 10.44 19.83
N PRO A 102 0.63 10.96 18.60
CA PRO A 102 -0.71 11.02 18.03
C PRO A 102 -1.29 9.62 17.83
N GLU A 103 -2.58 9.49 18.13
CA GLU A 103 -3.35 8.34 17.69
C GLU A 103 -3.52 8.44 16.17
N LEU A 104 -2.91 7.51 15.45
CA LEU A 104 -3.05 7.37 14.00
C LEU A 104 -3.45 5.93 13.72
N PRO A 105 -4.75 5.58 13.85
CA PRO A 105 -5.25 4.31 13.38
C PRO A 105 -4.94 4.19 11.89
N LEU A 106 -4.35 3.08 11.44
CA LEU A 106 -3.93 2.91 10.04
C LEU A 106 -5.07 3.02 9.03
N TRP A 107 -6.30 2.76 9.49
CA TRP A 107 -7.53 2.83 8.71
C TRP A 107 -8.25 4.19 8.81
N SER A 108 -7.60 5.20 9.38
CA SER A 108 -8.14 6.56 9.51
C SER A 108 -7.75 7.44 8.33
N ASP A 109 -8.57 8.47 8.07
CA ASP A 109 -8.26 9.52 7.11
C ASP A 109 -6.90 10.17 7.41
N THR A 110 -6.56 10.34 8.69
CA THR A 110 -5.28 10.93 9.10
C THR A 110 -4.09 10.07 8.70
N ALA A 111 -4.17 8.74 8.81
CA ALA A 111 -3.10 7.85 8.37
C ALA A 111 -2.93 7.90 6.85
N ALA A 112 -4.03 8.05 6.12
CA ALA A 112 -3.99 8.20 4.68
C ALA A 112 -3.42 9.55 4.22
N CYS A 113 -3.82 10.66 4.85
CA CYS A 113 -3.21 11.97 4.61
C CYS A 113 -1.71 11.93 4.89
N LEU A 114 -1.30 11.29 6.00
CA LEU A 114 0.12 11.13 6.30
C LEU A 114 0.84 10.29 5.24
N PHE A 115 0.23 9.21 4.77
CA PHE A 115 0.78 8.41 3.68
C PHE A 115 1.01 9.26 2.43
N GLN A 116 0.04 10.09 2.03
CA GLN A 116 0.13 10.97 0.87
C GLN A 116 1.18 12.09 1.05
N ALA A 117 1.32 12.60 2.27
CA ALA A 117 2.35 13.59 2.60
C ALA A 117 3.77 13.00 2.50
N LEU A 118 3.95 11.71 2.81
CA LEU A 118 5.24 11.03 2.71
C LEU A 118 5.52 10.55 1.28
N PHE A 119 4.55 9.89 0.66
CA PHE A 119 4.77 9.08 -0.53
C PHE A 119 3.92 9.59 -1.69
N GLN A 120 4.60 10.05 -2.73
CA GLN A 120 4.00 10.29 -4.03
C GLN A 120 4.50 9.22 -4.99
N PRO A 121 3.65 8.50 -5.72
CA PRO A 121 4.12 7.58 -6.74
C PRO A 121 4.95 8.35 -7.78
N ASN A 122 6.08 7.79 -8.21
CA ASN A 122 6.91 8.45 -9.21
C ASN A 122 6.24 8.42 -10.59
N GLU A 123 6.75 9.22 -11.53
CA GLU A 123 6.17 9.36 -12.87
C GLU A 123 6.08 8.02 -13.62
N LEU A 124 7.03 7.12 -13.39
CA LEU A 124 7.06 5.80 -14.03
C LEU A 124 5.88 4.93 -13.57
N VAL A 125 5.62 4.88 -12.26
CA VAL A 125 4.49 4.16 -11.69
C VAL A 125 3.17 4.80 -12.13
N MET A 126 3.06 6.13 -12.04
CA MET A 126 1.84 6.84 -12.44
C MET A 126 1.50 6.62 -13.91
N SER A 127 2.48 6.77 -14.81
CA SER A 127 2.28 6.57 -16.25
C SER A 127 1.81 5.15 -16.57
N ALA A 128 2.35 4.16 -15.87
CA ALA A 128 1.97 2.77 -16.08
C ALA A 128 0.57 2.47 -15.53
N VAL A 129 0.20 3.02 -14.37
CA VAL A 129 -1.16 2.94 -13.83
C VAL A 129 -2.16 3.60 -14.78
N GLU A 130 -1.89 4.80 -15.26
CA GLU A 130 -2.76 5.52 -16.19
C GLU A 130 -2.94 4.77 -17.51
N ALA A 131 -1.86 4.22 -18.07
CA ALA A 131 -1.92 3.41 -19.28
C ALA A 131 -2.76 2.14 -19.08
N GLU A 132 -2.65 1.50 -17.92
CA GLU A 132 -3.43 0.30 -17.59
C GLU A 132 -4.92 0.64 -17.43
N ILE A 133 -5.27 1.71 -16.70
CA ILE A 133 -6.66 2.15 -16.56
C ILE A 133 -7.25 2.55 -17.93
N ALA A 134 -6.48 3.28 -18.75
CA ALA A 134 -6.91 3.61 -20.11
C ALA A 134 -7.11 2.38 -20.99
N SER A 135 -6.28 1.35 -20.86
CA SER A 135 -6.43 0.07 -21.56
C SER A 135 -7.70 -0.67 -21.14
N LEU A 136 -8.03 -0.67 -19.84
CA LEU A 136 -9.20 -1.36 -19.30
C LEU A 136 -10.52 -0.65 -19.58
N TYR A 137 -10.53 0.68 -19.56
CA TYR A 137 -11.76 1.49 -19.61
C TYR A 137 -11.86 2.43 -20.81
N GLY A 138 -10.85 2.46 -21.68
CA GLY A 138 -10.75 3.40 -22.80
C GLY A 138 -10.33 4.83 -22.42
N ASN A 139 -10.23 5.13 -21.13
CA ASN A 139 -9.83 6.44 -20.59
C ASN A 139 -9.19 6.27 -19.21
N SER A 140 -8.04 6.91 -18.96
CA SER A 140 -7.35 6.86 -17.65
C SER A 140 -8.15 7.55 -16.53
N GLN A 141 -9.16 8.35 -16.89
CA GLN A 141 -10.03 9.09 -15.97
C GLN A 141 -11.42 8.47 -15.83
N ALA A 142 -11.64 7.27 -16.37
CA ALA A 142 -12.91 6.59 -16.22
C ALA A 142 -13.20 6.32 -14.73
N PRO A 143 -14.42 6.59 -14.24
CA PRO A 143 -14.79 6.16 -12.90
C PRO A 143 -14.89 4.63 -12.86
N TYR A 144 -14.38 4.03 -11.79
CA TYR A 144 -14.48 2.59 -11.57
C TYR A 144 -14.62 2.27 -10.09
N SER A 145 -15.25 1.14 -9.80
CA SER A 145 -15.20 0.51 -8.49
C SER A 145 -14.11 -0.55 -8.52
N ALA A 146 -13.35 -0.67 -7.43
CA ALA A 146 -12.26 -1.62 -7.32
C ALA A 146 -12.43 -2.54 -6.11
N LEU A 147 -11.99 -3.77 -6.27
CA LEU A 147 -11.95 -4.77 -5.22
C LEU A 147 -10.53 -5.36 -5.16
N HIS A 148 -9.96 -5.28 -3.97
CA HIS A 148 -8.70 -5.90 -3.66
C HIS A 148 -8.93 -7.25 -2.95
N ILE A 149 -8.36 -8.33 -3.49
CA ILE A 149 -8.54 -9.67 -2.93
C ILE A 149 -7.20 -10.36 -2.76
N ARG A 150 -6.83 -10.59 -1.50
CA ARG A 150 -5.71 -11.44 -1.12
C ARG A 150 -6.20 -12.85 -0.83
N ILE A 151 -6.01 -13.77 -1.78
CA ILE A 151 -6.40 -15.18 -1.65
C ILE A 151 -5.24 -16.02 -1.14
N GLY A 152 -4.01 -15.51 -1.21
CA GLY A 152 -2.78 -16.23 -0.92
C GLY A 152 -2.53 -17.39 -1.87
N GLY A 153 -1.55 -18.22 -1.53
CA GLY A 153 -1.13 -19.36 -2.35
C GLY A 153 -0.19 -18.97 -3.49
N LEU A 154 0.49 -17.83 -3.34
CA LEU A 154 1.67 -17.53 -4.13
C LEU A 154 2.84 -18.43 -3.67
N GLU A 155 3.74 -18.75 -4.61
CA GLU A 155 4.94 -19.53 -4.33
C GLU A 155 5.80 -18.80 -3.28
N GLY A 156 6.04 -19.44 -2.14
CA GLY A 156 6.77 -18.87 -0.99
C GLY A 156 5.92 -18.56 0.24
N GLU A 157 4.59 -18.51 0.12
CA GLU A 157 3.73 -18.38 1.30
C GLU A 157 3.65 -19.71 2.08
N GLY A 158 3.84 -19.66 3.41
CA GLY A 158 3.86 -20.86 4.26
C GLY A 158 2.52 -21.62 4.29
N GLU A 159 2.57 -22.92 4.54
CA GLU A 159 1.41 -23.85 4.49
C GLU A 159 0.21 -23.39 5.33
N ALA A 160 0.44 -22.63 6.41
CA ALA A 160 -0.60 -22.04 7.25
C ALA A 160 -1.50 -21.00 6.53
N SER A 161 -1.00 -20.24 5.54
CA SER A 161 -1.82 -19.30 4.76
C SER A 161 -2.71 -20.03 3.73
N ILE A 162 -2.32 -21.26 3.37
CA ILE A 162 -3.00 -22.11 2.40
C ILE A 162 -4.15 -22.90 3.06
N GLN A 163 -4.07 -23.18 4.37
CA GLN A 163 -5.05 -24.00 5.11
C GLN A 163 -6.40 -23.35 5.40
N LEU A 164 -6.59 -22.04 5.16
CA LEU A 164 -7.93 -21.46 5.08
C LEU A 164 -8.69 -22.17 3.95
N SER A 165 -9.79 -22.86 4.30
CA SER A 165 -10.49 -23.76 3.38
C SER A 165 -10.79 -23.06 2.05
N ARG A 166 -10.54 -23.74 0.93
CA ARG A 166 -10.81 -23.19 -0.42
C ARG A 166 -12.26 -22.68 -0.57
N MET A 167 -13.19 -23.27 0.19
CA MET A 167 -14.59 -22.87 0.23
C MET A 167 -14.82 -21.54 0.97
N SER A 168 -14.10 -21.27 2.07
CA SER A 168 -14.23 -19.97 2.75
C SER A 168 -13.72 -18.84 1.85
N LYS A 169 -12.60 -19.04 1.14
CA LYS A 169 -12.06 -18.05 0.20
C LYS A 169 -13.01 -17.75 -0.97
N LEU A 170 -13.78 -18.73 -1.44
CA LEU A 170 -14.80 -18.51 -2.47
C LEU A 170 -15.98 -17.69 -1.95
N ASN A 171 -16.49 -18.00 -0.74
CA ASN A 171 -17.58 -17.23 -0.16
C ASN A 171 -17.18 -15.76 0.06
N TYR A 172 -15.98 -15.52 0.62
CA TYR A 172 -15.46 -14.16 0.77
C TYR A 172 -15.33 -13.43 -0.57
N PHE A 173 -14.88 -14.13 -1.61
CA PHE A 173 -14.82 -13.57 -2.96
C PHE A 173 -16.21 -13.16 -3.45
N LEU A 174 -17.20 -14.04 -3.34
CA LEU A 174 -18.57 -13.78 -3.80
C LEU A 174 -19.24 -12.64 -3.01
N GLU A 175 -19.10 -12.64 -1.68
CA GLU A 175 -19.60 -11.56 -0.81
C GLU A 175 -18.95 -10.22 -1.16
N SER A 176 -17.64 -10.21 -1.40
CA SER A 176 -16.91 -8.99 -1.79
C SER A 176 -17.37 -8.45 -3.16
N VAL A 177 -17.61 -9.34 -4.13
CA VAL A 177 -18.14 -8.95 -5.45
C VAL A 177 -19.58 -8.45 -5.33
N SER A 178 -20.41 -9.06 -4.48
CA SER A 178 -21.76 -8.57 -4.20
C SER A 178 -21.74 -7.17 -3.60
N CYS A 179 -20.91 -6.94 -2.59
CA CYS A 179 -20.72 -5.63 -1.96
C CYS A 179 -20.27 -4.57 -2.99
N LEU A 180 -19.29 -4.93 -3.84
CA LEU A 180 -18.79 -4.06 -4.91
C LEU A 180 -19.88 -3.68 -5.91
N HIS A 181 -20.72 -4.64 -6.28
CA HIS A 181 -21.87 -4.40 -7.14
C HIS A 181 -22.85 -3.41 -6.49
N ASP A 182 -23.21 -3.61 -5.22
CA ASP A 182 -24.15 -2.75 -4.51
C ASP A 182 -23.60 -1.32 -4.33
N LEU A 183 -22.30 -1.17 -4.06
CA LEU A 183 -21.61 0.12 -4.02
C LEU A 183 -21.68 0.85 -5.37
N SER A 184 -21.54 0.13 -6.48
CA SER A 184 -21.62 0.73 -7.81
C SER A 184 -23.02 1.22 -8.17
N GLN A 185 -24.08 0.58 -7.64
CA GLN A 185 -25.46 1.02 -7.84
C GLN A 185 -25.79 2.28 -7.03
N THR A 186 -25.20 2.42 -5.83
CA THR A 186 -25.49 3.53 -4.91
C THR A 186 -24.70 4.79 -5.23
N GLY A 187 -23.47 4.67 -5.74
CA GLY A 187 -22.55 5.80 -5.94
C GLY A 187 -22.81 6.71 -7.15
N ILE A 188 -23.69 6.33 -8.08
CA ILE A 188 -23.99 7.13 -9.30
C ILE A 188 -25.37 7.82 -9.21
N GLY A 189 -26.13 7.57 -8.14
CA GLY A 189 -27.49 8.07 -7.93
C GLY A 189 -27.62 9.51 -7.44
N GLY A 190 -26.82 10.45 -7.96
CA GLY A 190 -27.19 11.86 -7.90
C GLY A 190 -28.54 12.03 -8.58
N GLN A 191 -29.58 12.38 -7.80
CA GLN A 191 -31.01 12.26 -8.15
C GLN A 191 -31.51 13.00 -9.40
N ASP A 192 -30.66 13.67 -10.18
CA ASP A 192 -31.10 14.63 -11.21
C ASP A 192 -30.81 14.26 -12.67
N SER A 193 -30.19 13.12 -12.97
CA SER A 193 -29.96 12.73 -14.37
C SER A 193 -31.11 11.89 -14.93
N GLN A 194 -31.99 12.58 -15.66
CA GLN A 194 -32.94 11.96 -16.59
C GLN A 194 -32.28 10.89 -17.44
N GLU A 195 -32.98 9.75 -17.47
CA GLU A 195 -32.77 8.49 -18.15
C GLU A 195 -32.42 8.60 -19.65
N THR A 196 -31.21 9.09 -19.99
CA THR A 196 -30.72 9.11 -21.38
C THR A 196 -29.71 7.98 -21.59
N ALA A 197 -30.17 6.96 -22.33
CA ALA A 197 -29.43 5.82 -22.86
C ALA A 197 -28.82 4.87 -21.82
N ALA A 198 -28.95 3.57 -22.07
CA ALA A 198 -28.37 2.50 -21.26
C ALA A 198 -26.83 2.60 -21.25
N VAL A 199 -26.28 3.44 -20.37
CA VAL A 199 -24.86 3.48 -20.06
C VAL A 199 -24.53 2.13 -19.46
N ARG A 200 -23.83 1.29 -20.23
CA ARG A 200 -23.28 0.02 -19.70
C ARG A 200 -22.48 0.37 -18.45
N GLN A 201 -22.83 -0.26 -17.33
CA GLN A 201 -22.09 -0.07 -16.09
C GLN A 201 -20.61 -0.36 -16.32
N PRO A 202 -19.70 0.50 -15.82
CA PRO A 202 -18.27 0.23 -15.96
C PRO A 202 -17.96 -1.09 -15.27
N ALA A 203 -17.13 -1.91 -15.92
CA ALA A 203 -16.66 -3.14 -15.29
C ALA A 203 -15.94 -2.83 -13.97
N HIS A 204 -15.97 -3.75 -13.01
CA HIS A 204 -15.30 -3.56 -11.74
C HIS A 204 -13.85 -4.06 -11.80
N LEU A 205 -12.92 -3.26 -11.30
CA LEU A 205 -11.51 -3.62 -11.23
C LEU A 205 -11.27 -4.63 -10.11
N VAL A 206 -10.74 -5.81 -10.43
CA VAL A 206 -10.28 -6.77 -9.44
C VAL A 206 -8.76 -6.81 -9.46
N VAL A 207 -8.19 -6.50 -8.30
CA VAL A 207 -6.77 -6.64 -8.01
C VAL A 207 -6.60 -7.84 -7.09
N SER A 208 -5.73 -8.77 -7.47
CA SER A 208 -5.49 -9.97 -6.66
C SER A 208 -4.07 -10.50 -6.83
N ASP A 209 -3.58 -11.12 -5.78
CA ASP A 209 -2.37 -11.94 -5.76
C ASP A 209 -2.52 -13.24 -6.58
N SER A 210 -3.76 -13.71 -6.81
CA SER A 210 -4.02 -14.94 -7.58
C SER A 210 -3.96 -14.71 -9.09
N ASN A 211 -2.83 -15.07 -9.71
CA ASN A 211 -2.68 -15.06 -11.18
C ASN A 211 -3.71 -15.96 -11.90
N PHE A 212 -4.17 -17.04 -11.25
CA PHE A 212 -5.24 -17.90 -11.78
C PHE A 212 -6.56 -17.14 -11.89
N LEU A 213 -7.00 -16.47 -10.80
CA LEU A 213 -8.24 -15.69 -10.79
C LEU A 213 -8.19 -14.58 -11.85
N ARG A 214 -7.08 -13.85 -11.91
CA ARG A 214 -6.90 -12.77 -12.89
C ARG A 214 -6.98 -13.28 -14.33
N ASN A 215 -6.37 -14.42 -14.63
CA ASN A 215 -6.48 -15.04 -15.95
C ASN A 215 -7.93 -15.45 -16.29
N LYS A 216 -8.72 -15.92 -15.31
CA LYS A 216 -10.15 -16.22 -15.50
C LYS A 216 -10.95 -14.96 -15.79
N ILE A 217 -10.71 -13.86 -15.06
CA ILE A 217 -11.36 -12.56 -15.29
C ILE A 217 -11.02 -12.04 -16.70
N ARG A 218 -9.74 -12.00 -17.09
CA ARG A 218 -9.32 -11.53 -18.43
C ARG A 218 -9.90 -12.35 -19.59
N LYS A 219 -10.18 -13.63 -19.36
CA LYS A 219 -10.84 -14.51 -20.34
C LYS A 219 -12.37 -14.35 -20.38
N GLY A 220 -12.93 -13.42 -19.60
CA GLY A 220 -14.37 -13.17 -19.54
C GLY A 220 -15.16 -14.26 -18.82
N VAL A 221 -14.51 -15.10 -18.00
CA VAL A 221 -15.21 -16.15 -17.24
C VAL A 221 -16.11 -15.54 -16.16
N LEU A 222 -15.73 -14.38 -15.63
CA LEU A 222 -16.48 -13.62 -14.64
C LEU A 222 -16.92 -12.29 -15.29
N PRO A 223 -18.11 -12.23 -15.91
CA PRO A 223 -18.58 -11.05 -16.62
C PRO A 223 -18.75 -9.87 -15.65
N GLY A 224 -18.52 -8.66 -16.16
CA GLY A 224 -18.59 -7.43 -15.36
C GLY A 224 -17.34 -7.16 -14.51
N LEU A 225 -16.35 -8.05 -14.49
CA LEU A 225 -15.06 -7.83 -13.83
C LEU A 225 -13.96 -7.63 -14.88
N VAL A 226 -13.00 -6.78 -14.54
CA VAL A 226 -11.73 -6.61 -15.27
C VAL A 226 -10.56 -6.77 -14.30
N ALA A 227 -9.41 -7.18 -14.81
CA ALA A 227 -8.20 -7.33 -13.99
C ALA A 227 -7.01 -6.70 -14.74
N PRO A 228 -6.07 -6.04 -14.03
CA PRO A 228 -4.88 -5.47 -14.66
C PRO A 228 -4.13 -6.51 -15.47
N SER A 229 -3.36 -6.14 -16.49
CA SER A 229 -2.58 -7.00 -17.39
C SER A 229 -1.33 -7.61 -16.76
N TYR A 230 -0.81 -6.98 -15.69
CA TYR A 230 0.41 -7.35 -14.95
C TYR A 230 0.41 -8.77 -14.37
N THR A 231 1.51 -9.28 -13.84
CA THR A 231 1.55 -10.61 -13.18
C THR A 231 1.97 -10.40 -11.73
N SER A 232 1.12 -10.81 -10.77
CA SER A 232 1.46 -10.66 -9.35
C SER A 232 2.65 -11.54 -9.05
N THR A 233 3.66 -10.95 -8.41
CA THR A 233 4.93 -11.63 -8.17
C THR A 233 5.55 -11.08 -6.91
N HIS A 234 5.82 -11.98 -5.95
CA HIS A 234 6.57 -11.66 -4.75
C HIS A 234 7.88 -10.96 -5.07
N LEU A 235 8.02 -9.70 -4.66
CA LEU A 235 9.25 -8.95 -4.92
C LEU A 235 10.50 -9.60 -4.31
N ASP A 236 10.37 -10.41 -3.26
CA ASP A 236 11.49 -11.14 -2.64
C ASP A 236 11.97 -12.35 -3.47
N THR A 237 11.16 -12.84 -4.40
CA THR A 237 11.54 -13.94 -5.30
C THR A 237 12.10 -13.46 -6.65
N VAL A 238 11.95 -12.17 -6.97
CA VAL A 238 12.46 -11.61 -8.22
C VAL A 238 13.93 -11.21 -8.05
N HIS A 239 14.82 -11.83 -8.84
CA HIS A 239 16.19 -11.33 -8.95
C HIS A 239 16.20 -9.94 -9.58
N ASN A 240 16.93 -9.00 -8.95
CA ASN A 240 16.98 -7.56 -9.30
C ASN A 240 17.16 -7.24 -10.79
N SER A 241 17.73 -8.13 -11.60
CA SER A 241 17.92 -7.92 -13.04
C SER A 241 16.66 -8.05 -13.89
N ASN A 242 15.58 -8.67 -13.39
CA ASN A 242 14.41 -9.07 -14.19
C ASN A 242 13.13 -8.29 -13.85
N VAL A 243 13.22 -7.31 -12.96
CA VAL A 243 12.06 -6.51 -12.53
C VAL A 243 11.74 -5.49 -13.63
N MET A 244 10.95 -5.92 -14.60
CA MET A 244 10.24 -5.01 -15.49
C MET A 244 9.15 -4.30 -14.68
N VAL A 245 8.92 -3.01 -14.93
CA VAL A 245 7.92 -2.14 -14.27
C VAL A 245 6.55 -2.83 -14.09
N GLY A 246 6.19 -3.73 -15.00
CA GLY A 246 4.95 -4.51 -14.93
C GLY A 246 4.82 -5.51 -13.77
N GLY A 247 5.89 -6.04 -13.18
CA GLY A 247 5.79 -6.92 -12.00
C GLY A 247 5.53 -6.16 -10.70
N CYS A 248 6.10 -4.96 -10.61
CA CYS A 248 6.03 -4.05 -9.48
C CYS A 248 4.63 -3.50 -9.21
N ILE A 249 3.86 -3.21 -10.26
CA ILE A 249 2.55 -2.56 -10.16
C ILE A 249 1.50 -3.51 -9.58
N SER A 250 1.58 -4.81 -9.87
CA SER A 250 0.62 -5.78 -9.33
C SER A 250 0.72 -5.92 -7.81
N ASP A 251 1.93 -5.96 -7.24
CA ASP A 251 2.14 -6.07 -5.79
C ASP A 251 1.74 -4.77 -5.07
N TRP A 252 1.89 -3.63 -5.74
CA TRP A 252 1.45 -2.32 -5.23
C TRP A 252 -0.07 -2.23 -5.18
N LEU A 253 -0.75 -2.57 -6.28
CA LEU A 253 -2.21 -2.62 -6.31
C LEU A 253 -2.72 -3.64 -5.27
N SER A 254 -2.06 -4.79 -5.11
CA SER A 254 -2.46 -5.84 -4.16
C SER A 254 -2.06 -5.57 -2.70
N GLY A 255 -1.49 -4.42 -2.39
CA GLY A 255 -1.25 -4.02 -1.00
C GLY A 255 -2.34 -3.10 -0.45
N TRP A 256 -3.04 -2.36 -1.33
CA TRP A 256 -3.59 -1.05 -0.94
C TRP A 256 -4.91 -0.64 -1.63
N VAL A 257 -5.53 -1.50 -2.44
CA VAL A 257 -6.80 -1.18 -3.16
C VAL A 257 -8.06 -1.25 -2.25
N GLY A 258 -7.89 -1.09 -0.93
CA GLY A 258 -8.99 -1.02 0.04
C GLY A 258 -9.44 0.40 0.45
N GLY A 259 -8.83 1.46 -0.08
CA GLY A 259 -9.23 2.84 0.28
C GLY A 259 -8.64 3.99 -0.52
N PHE A 260 -7.61 3.78 -1.34
CA PHE A 260 -6.89 4.89 -1.98
C PHE A 260 -6.48 4.57 -3.42
N VAL A 261 -7.47 4.29 -4.26
CA VAL A 261 -7.40 4.76 -5.66
C VAL A 261 -7.51 6.28 -5.58
N PRO A 262 -6.65 7.06 -6.25
CA PRO A 262 -6.57 8.48 -5.97
C PRO A 262 -7.89 9.19 -6.31
N ILE A 263 -8.59 9.63 -5.26
CA ILE A 263 -9.44 10.82 -5.29
C ILE A 263 -8.49 12.03 -5.48
N LEU A 264 -7.78 12.10 -6.61
CA LEU A 264 -6.91 13.23 -6.98
C LEU A 264 -7.61 14.19 -7.96
N LYS A 265 -8.95 14.18 -8.05
CA LYS A 265 -9.68 15.15 -8.88
C LYS A 265 -10.86 15.87 -8.24
N HIS A 266 -11.17 15.65 -6.96
CA HIS A 266 -12.28 16.35 -6.28
C HIS A 266 -11.91 16.95 -4.93
N TYR A 267 -10.76 17.62 -4.84
CA TYR A 267 -10.56 18.68 -3.86
C TYR A 267 -9.99 19.91 -4.56
N ALA A 268 -10.91 20.75 -5.05
CA ALA A 268 -10.67 22.18 -5.15
C ALA A 268 -10.99 22.76 -3.77
N LEU A 269 -9.95 23.22 -3.07
CA LEU A 269 -10.03 24.34 -2.13
C LEU A 269 -9.29 25.51 -2.78
#